data_AF-A0A939QTQ0-F1
#
_entry.id   AF-A0A939QTQ0-F1
#
_cell.length_a   1.000
_cell.length_b   1.000
_cell.length_c   1.000
_cell.angle_alpha   90.00
_cell.angle_beta   90.00
_cell.angle_gamma   90.00
#
_symmetry.space_group_name_H-M   'P 1'
#
loop_
_entity.id
_entity.type
_entity.pdbx_description
1 polymer ?
#
loop_
_entity_poly.entity_id
_entity_poly.type
_entity_poly.pdbx_seq_one_letter_code
_entity_poly.pdbx_strand_id
1 'polypeptide(L)'
;MDDHRLSFPACVIAGKTALDAADMDRLRRYAFPEGLRSRRDVIALLGINNLCPVKCAEWRNYVIESVTLYLVDGSEPRGIIDDVWGRWLESLLASDGAIHSTLELEIVLHVLETARSVPEFLSTLALDQLRLAVCEDRGAYRHWRNNAGSGVGLDDLTFIYRILRGCVARGKVVLSAPQIEILTRIERETPAGRVHHPGWHDLLSAIVPSEVIARTGKARWLNVPDHVLLEGVRAA
;
A
#
# COMPACT_ATOMS: atom_id res chain seq x y z
N MET A 1 -10.00 -10.49 25.12
CA MET A 1 -9.97 -11.70 24.27
C MET A 1 -11.36 -11.81 23.70
N ASP A 2 -11.63 -10.98 22.69
CA ASP A 2 -12.99 -10.78 22.20
C ASP A 2 -13.36 -11.95 21.29
N ASP A 3 -14.41 -12.65 21.69
CA ASP A 3 -14.98 -13.81 21.00
C ASP A 3 -15.53 -13.37 19.64
N HIS A 4 -14.68 -13.40 18.61
CA HIS A 4 -15.02 -13.09 17.23
C HIS A 4 -15.90 -14.19 16.63
N ARG A 5 -17.16 -14.25 17.03
CA ARG A 5 -18.15 -15.13 16.43
C ARG A 5 -18.49 -14.63 15.03
N LEU A 6 -18.00 -15.34 14.01
CA LEU A 6 -18.41 -15.17 12.62
C LEU A 6 -19.95 -15.30 12.53
N SER A 7 -20.61 -14.41 11.80
CA SER A 7 -22.05 -14.49 11.58
C SER A 7 -22.41 -15.71 10.71
N PHE A 8 -23.63 -16.20 10.79
CA PHE A 8 -24.11 -17.22 9.85
C PHE A 8 -24.41 -16.54 8.51
N PRO A 9 -23.96 -17.05 7.34
CA PRO A 9 -23.32 -18.35 7.08
C PRO A 9 -21.77 -18.33 7.06
N ALA A 10 -21.11 -17.21 7.34
CA ALA A 10 -19.65 -17.10 7.38
C ALA A 10 -19.00 -18.14 8.32
N CYS A 11 -19.63 -18.46 9.46
CA CYS A 11 -19.16 -19.52 10.35
C CYS A 11 -19.20 -20.93 9.74
N VAL A 12 -20.22 -21.24 8.93
CA VAL A 12 -20.36 -22.55 8.25
C VAL A 12 -19.35 -22.68 7.12
N ILE A 13 -19.12 -21.57 6.40
CA ILE A 13 -18.17 -21.52 5.29
C ILE A 13 -16.72 -21.57 5.81
N ALA A 14 -16.42 -20.92 6.93
CA ALA A 14 -15.12 -21.01 7.59
C ALA A 14 -14.78 -22.44 8.08
N GLY A 15 -15.78 -23.29 8.32
CA GLY A 15 -15.59 -24.71 8.63
C GLY A 15 -15.32 -25.61 7.42
N LYS A 16 -15.40 -25.08 6.19
CA LYS A 16 -15.12 -25.83 4.97
C LYS A 16 -13.63 -25.80 4.63
N THR A 17 -13.12 -26.92 4.13
CA THR A 17 -11.73 -27.06 3.67
C THR A 17 -11.51 -26.52 2.25
N ALA A 18 -12.59 -26.31 1.49
CA ALA A 18 -12.56 -25.77 0.13
C ALA A 18 -13.71 -24.78 -0.10
N LEU A 19 -13.40 -23.66 -0.75
CA LEU A 19 -14.38 -22.66 -1.20
C LEU A 19 -14.63 -22.79 -2.71
N ASP A 20 -15.87 -23.08 -3.07
CA ASP A 20 -16.32 -23.15 -4.47
C ASP A 20 -17.08 -21.87 -4.90
N ALA A 21 -17.52 -21.82 -6.16
CA ALA A 21 -18.29 -20.69 -6.68
C ALA A 21 -19.68 -20.54 -6.03
N ALA A 22 -20.28 -21.65 -5.56
CA ALA A 22 -21.56 -21.58 -4.87
C ALA A 22 -21.43 -20.96 -3.47
N ASP A 23 -20.30 -21.20 -2.79
CA ASP A 23 -19.96 -20.57 -1.52
C ASP A 23 -19.69 -19.06 -1.69
N MET A 24 -19.09 -18.65 -2.81
CA MET A 24 -18.97 -17.24 -3.17
C MET A 24 -20.34 -16.56 -3.29
N ASP A 25 -21.28 -17.19 -3.99
CA ASP A 25 -22.64 -16.66 -4.12
C ASP A 25 -23.38 -16.63 -2.78
N ARG A 26 -23.08 -17.55 -1.86
CA ARG A 26 -23.66 -17.55 -0.51
C ARG A 26 -23.09 -16.41 0.33
N LEU A 27 -21.78 -16.17 0.26
CA LEU A 27 -21.16 -15.04 0.93
C LEU A 27 -21.75 -13.73 0.42
N ARG A 28 -21.85 -13.55 -0.90
CA ARG A 28 -22.43 -12.35 -1.50
C ARG A 28 -23.91 -12.17 -1.18
N ARG A 29 -24.71 -13.24 -1.15
CA ARG A 29 -26.16 -13.11 -0.89
C ARG A 29 -26.53 -12.97 0.58
N TYR A 30 -25.79 -13.63 1.47
CA TYR A 30 -26.21 -13.80 2.86
C TYR A 30 -25.25 -13.22 3.88
N ALA A 31 -23.93 -13.26 3.64
CA ALA A 31 -22.96 -12.72 4.58
C ALA A 31 -22.67 -11.23 4.31
N PHE A 32 -22.58 -10.84 3.04
CA PHE A 32 -22.21 -9.50 2.58
C PHE A 32 -23.14 -9.02 1.44
N PRO A 33 -24.47 -8.94 1.66
CA PRO A 33 -25.45 -8.55 0.64
C PRO A 33 -25.19 -7.16 0.04
N GLU A 34 -24.66 -6.24 0.84
CA GLU A 34 -24.33 -4.87 0.44
C GLU A 34 -22.81 -4.64 0.34
N GLY A 35 -22.03 -5.72 0.21
CA GLY A 35 -20.57 -5.69 0.35
C GLY A 35 -20.14 -5.53 1.81
N LEU A 36 -18.88 -5.12 2.01
CA LEU A 36 -18.33 -4.88 3.35
C LEU A 36 -18.81 -3.50 3.83
N ARG A 37 -19.37 -3.43 5.03
CA ARG A 37 -19.95 -2.20 5.61
C ARG A 37 -19.26 -1.77 6.90
N SER A 38 -18.47 -2.66 7.49
CA SER A 38 -17.79 -2.43 8.75
C SER A 38 -16.40 -3.07 8.78
N ARG A 39 -15.57 -2.60 9.72
CA ARG A 39 -14.25 -3.18 10.02
C ARG A 39 -14.35 -4.66 10.40
N ARG A 40 -15.47 -5.05 11.03
CA ARG A 40 -15.74 -6.46 11.38
C ARG A 40 -15.93 -7.32 10.15
N ASP A 41 -16.53 -6.80 9.09
CA ASP A 41 -16.75 -7.55 7.85
C ASP A 41 -15.42 -7.84 7.15
N VAL A 42 -14.50 -6.87 7.14
CA VAL A 42 -13.14 -7.05 6.63
C VAL A 42 -12.40 -8.12 7.43
N ILE A 43 -12.44 -8.05 8.76
CA ILE A 43 -11.81 -9.05 9.64
C ILE A 43 -12.42 -10.43 9.40
N ALA A 44 -13.74 -10.53 9.24
CA ALA A 44 -14.42 -11.79 8.95
C ALA A 44 -14.00 -12.38 7.60
N LEU A 45 -13.90 -11.54 6.56
CA LEU A 45 -13.49 -11.97 5.22
C LEU A 45 -12.04 -12.45 5.19
N LEU A 46 -11.12 -11.73 5.84
CA LEU A 46 -9.73 -12.16 6.00
C LEU A 46 -9.61 -13.41 6.89
N GLY A 47 -10.47 -13.53 7.90
CA GLY A 47 -10.58 -14.74 8.72
C GLY A 47 -10.96 -15.97 7.89
N ILE A 48 -11.96 -15.86 7.02
CA ILE A 48 -12.32 -16.93 6.06
C ILE A 48 -11.13 -17.25 5.15
N ASN A 49 -10.43 -16.22 4.65
CA ASN A 49 -9.24 -16.42 3.84
C ASN A 49 -8.16 -17.23 4.57
N ASN A 50 -7.94 -16.97 5.86
CA ASN A 50 -6.88 -17.63 6.62
C ASN A 50 -7.27 -19.05 7.08
N LEU A 51 -8.56 -19.33 7.26
CA LEU A 51 -9.06 -20.65 7.68
C LEU A 51 -9.18 -21.66 6.52
N CYS A 52 -9.56 -21.21 5.33
CA CYS A 52 -9.82 -22.12 4.20
C CYS A 52 -8.56 -22.29 3.32
N PRO A 53 -7.93 -23.47 3.24
CA PRO A 53 -6.71 -23.65 2.44
C PRO A 53 -6.97 -23.67 0.93
N VAL A 54 -8.04 -24.32 0.48
CA VAL A 54 -8.39 -24.44 -0.94
C VAL A 54 -9.45 -23.40 -1.30
N LYS A 55 -9.19 -22.63 -2.35
CA LYS A 55 -10.02 -21.49 -2.76
C LYS A 55 -10.22 -21.50 -4.27
N CYS A 56 -11.39 -21.07 -4.71
CA CYS A 56 -11.69 -20.88 -6.13
C CYS A 56 -10.84 -19.76 -6.74
N ALA A 57 -10.68 -19.77 -8.07
CA ALA A 57 -9.83 -18.81 -8.78
C ALA A 57 -10.26 -17.35 -8.57
N GLU A 58 -11.56 -17.12 -8.39
CA GLU A 58 -12.16 -15.79 -8.25
C GLU A 58 -12.00 -15.21 -6.83
N TRP A 59 -11.68 -16.05 -5.84
CA TRP A 59 -11.60 -15.65 -4.43
C TRP A 59 -10.62 -14.50 -4.22
N ARG A 60 -9.41 -14.62 -4.82
CA ARG A 60 -8.35 -13.63 -4.67
C ARG A 60 -8.85 -12.23 -5.08
N ASN A 61 -9.38 -12.11 -6.30
CA ASN A 61 -9.86 -10.85 -6.83
C ASN A 61 -11.03 -10.32 -6.01
N TYR A 62 -11.95 -11.20 -5.59
CA TYR A 62 -13.08 -10.78 -4.77
C TYR A 62 -12.65 -10.16 -3.43
N VAL A 63 -11.70 -10.78 -2.71
CA VAL A 63 -11.23 -10.23 -1.43
C VAL A 63 -10.51 -8.91 -1.64
N ILE A 64 -9.61 -8.84 -2.61
CA ILE A 64 -8.85 -7.62 -2.93
C ILE A 64 -9.81 -6.47 -3.26
N GLU A 65 -10.71 -6.67 -4.23
CA GLU A 65 -11.65 -5.63 -4.64
C GLU A 65 -12.62 -5.24 -3.53
N SER A 66 -13.14 -6.21 -2.76
CA SER A 66 -14.11 -5.90 -1.69
C SER A 66 -13.48 -5.09 -0.57
N VAL A 67 -12.24 -5.41 -0.17
CA VAL A 67 -11.52 -4.69 0.88
C VAL A 67 -11.10 -3.31 0.39
N THR A 68 -10.57 -3.19 -0.83
CA THR A 68 -10.19 -1.91 -1.42
C THR A 68 -11.41 -0.99 -1.61
N LEU A 69 -12.53 -1.52 -2.13
CA LEU A 69 -13.77 -0.74 -2.27
C LEU A 69 -14.23 -0.19 -0.92
N TYR A 70 -14.22 -1.03 0.13
CA TYR A 70 -14.60 -0.58 1.47
C TYR A 70 -13.68 0.51 2.03
N LEU A 71 -12.36 0.42 1.82
CA LEU A 71 -11.40 1.42 2.28
C LEU A 71 -11.50 2.73 1.50
N VAL A 72 -11.61 2.64 0.17
CA VAL A 72 -11.58 3.79 -0.75
C VAL A 72 -12.93 4.51 -0.76
N ASP A 73 -14.06 3.78 -0.81
CA ASP A 73 -15.39 4.40 -0.82
C ASP A 73 -15.95 4.64 0.59
N GLY A 74 -15.47 3.92 1.60
CA GLY A 74 -15.86 4.11 3.00
C GLY A 74 -15.13 5.25 3.70
N SER A 75 -14.11 5.84 3.07
CA SER A 75 -13.48 7.06 3.56
C SER A 75 -14.26 8.30 3.16
N GLU A 76 -14.38 9.26 4.07
CA GLU A 76 -14.95 10.59 3.78
C GLU A 76 -13.84 11.62 4.02
N PRO A 77 -13.33 12.32 2.98
CA PRO A 77 -13.79 12.35 1.59
C PRO A 77 -13.44 11.09 0.77
N ARG A 78 -14.31 10.73 -0.19
CA ARG A 78 -14.12 9.52 -1.01
C ARG A 78 -12.76 9.45 -1.72
N GLY A 79 -12.12 8.30 -1.54
CA GLY A 79 -10.83 7.96 -2.11
C GLY A 79 -9.64 8.57 -1.38
N ILE A 80 -9.82 9.13 -0.20
CA ILE A 80 -8.73 9.64 0.65
C ILE A 80 -8.62 8.74 1.87
N ILE A 81 -7.53 7.99 1.95
CA ILE A 81 -7.22 7.20 3.14
C ILE A 81 -6.47 8.12 4.09
N ASP A 82 -7.05 8.32 5.28
CA ASP A 82 -6.40 9.08 6.34
C ASP A 82 -5.48 8.19 7.19
N ASP A 83 -4.76 8.83 8.12
CA ASP A 83 -3.84 8.13 9.01
C ASP A 83 -4.56 7.08 9.89
N VAL A 84 -5.80 7.33 10.30
CA VAL A 84 -6.55 6.42 11.19
C VAL A 84 -6.88 5.12 10.45
N TRP A 85 -7.37 5.24 9.22
CA TRP A 85 -7.64 4.10 8.35
C TRP A 85 -6.37 3.38 7.92
N GLY A 86 -5.32 4.12 7.59
CA GLY A 86 -4.04 3.52 7.23
C GLY A 86 -3.40 2.76 8.39
N ARG A 87 -3.43 3.30 9.61
CA ARG A 87 -2.89 2.62 10.80
C ARG A 87 -3.71 1.39 11.17
N TRP A 88 -5.02 1.47 11.00
CA TRP A 88 -5.89 0.31 11.17
C TRP A 88 -5.55 -0.79 10.15
N LEU A 89 -5.37 -0.45 8.87
CA LEU A 89 -4.96 -1.39 7.82
C LEU A 89 -3.59 -2.01 8.11
N GLU A 90 -2.60 -1.20 8.48
CA GLU A 90 -1.28 -1.67 8.89
C GLU A 90 -1.37 -2.66 10.06
N SER A 91 -2.13 -2.33 11.11
CA SER A 91 -2.31 -3.22 12.27
C SER A 91 -3.03 -4.53 11.96
N LEU A 92 -3.82 -4.56 10.88
CA LEU A 92 -4.58 -5.72 10.45
C LEU A 92 -3.75 -6.68 9.60
N LEU A 93 -2.85 -6.14 8.77
CA LEU A 93 -2.14 -6.91 7.73
C LEU A 93 -0.66 -7.13 8.03
N ALA A 94 -0.06 -6.31 8.89
CA ALA A 94 1.35 -6.37 9.21
C ALA A 94 1.58 -6.62 10.71
N SER A 95 2.58 -7.44 10.99
CA SER A 95 3.14 -7.60 12.33
C SER A 95 4.66 -7.48 12.27
N ASP A 96 5.25 -6.73 13.19
CA ASP A 96 6.69 -6.42 13.20
C ASP A 96 7.19 -5.83 11.86
N GLY A 97 6.38 -4.93 11.30
CA GLY A 97 6.63 -4.27 10.01
C GLY A 97 6.54 -5.18 8.77
N ALA A 98 6.23 -6.47 8.94
CA ALA A 98 6.11 -7.41 7.83
C ALA A 98 4.67 -7.84 7.57
N ILE A 99 4.29 -7.83 6.30
CA ILE A 99 3.08 -8.47 5.81
C ILE A 99 3.41 -9.94 5.56
N HIS A 100 2.56 -10.86 6.02
CA HIS A 100 2.87 -12.30 5.97
C HIS A 100 2.16 -13.05 4.84
N SER A 101 1.04 -12.53 4.34
CA SER A 101 0.29 -13.13 3.24
C SER A 101 0.47 -12.36 1.92
N THR A 102 0.68 -13.09 0.82
CA THR A 102 0.74 -12.49 -0.52
C THR A 102 -0.56 -11.83 -0.93
N LEU A 103 -1.70 -12.33 -0.43
CA LEU A 103 -3.00 -11.70 -0.65
C LEU A 103 -3.10 -10.35 0.07
N GLU A 104 -2.64 -10.29 1.32
CA GLU A 104 -2.67 -9.06 2.12
C GLU A 104 -1.73 -8.00 1.55
N LEU A 105 -0.58 -8.42 1.03
CA LEU A 105 0.32 -7.53 0.31
C LEU A 105 -0.35 -6.96 -0.95
N GLU A 106 -1.05 -7.79 -1.71
CA GLU A 106 -1.77 -7.34 -2.90
C GLU A 106 -2.92 -6.39 -2.55
N ILE A 107 -3.59 -6.56 -1.40
CA ILE A 107 -4.56 -5.57 -0.89
C ILE A 107 -3.89 -4.22 -0.69
N VAL A 108 -2.73 -4.18 -0.01
CA VAL A 108 -2.00 -2.92 0.22
C VAL A 108 -1.63 -2.27 -1.11
N LEU A 109 -1.08 -3.03 -2.07
CA LEU A 109 -0.74 -2.48 -3.39
C LEU A 109 -1.97 -1.94 -4.13
N HIS A 110 -3.06 -2.71 -4.17
CA HIS A 110 -4.28 -2.29 -4.85
C HIS A 110 -4.88 -1.03 -4.22
N VAL A 111 -4.80 -0.90 -2.89
CA VAL A 111 -5.18 0.31 -2.17
C VAL A 111 -4.32 1.51 -2.57
N LEU A 112 -2.99 1.35 -2.62
CA LEU A 112 -2.06 2.41 -3.05
C LEU A 112 -2.32 2.84 -4.51
N GLU A 113 -2.77 1.93 -5.37
CA GLU A 113 -3.03 2.18 -6.78
C GLU A 113 -4.40 2.81 -7.05
N THR A 114 -5.38 2.52 -6.19
CA THR A 114 -6.79 2.91 -6.38
C THR A 114 -7.16 4.18 -5.62
N ALA A 115 -6.59 4.37 -4.42
CA ALA A 115 -6.86 5.56 -3.62
C ALA A 115 -6.29 6.82 -4.29
N ARG A 116 -7.01 7.93 -4.17
CA ARG A 116 -6.58 9.25 -4.66
C ARG A 116 -5.45 9.81 -3.81
N SER A 117 -5.50 9.55 -2.51
CA SER A 117 -4.48 9.96 -1.55
C SER A 117 -4.40 8.91 -0.44
N VAL A 118 -3.18 8.59 -0.05
CA VAL A 118 -2.84 7.63 0.98
C VAL A 118 -1.82 8.24 1.93
N PRO A 119 -1.78 7.82 3.20
CA PRO A 119 -0.73 8.22 4.11
C PRO A 119 0.63 7.72 3.62
N GLU A 120 1.64 8.56 3.75
CA GLU A 120 3.00 8.24 3.33
C GLU A 120 3.49 6.92 3.94
N PHE A 121 3.20 6.67 5.23
CA PHE A 121 3.66 5.48 5.93
C PHE A 121 3.17 4.17 5.30
N LEU A 122 2.02 4.14 4.60
CA LEU A 122 1.56 2.94 3.90
C LEU A 122 2.46 2.60 2.71
N SER A 123 2.84 3.61 1.94
CA SER A 123 3.79 3.41 0.83
C SER A 123 5.19 3.05 1.34
N THR A 124 5.60 3.61 2.48
CA THR A 124 6.85 3.25 3.18
C THR A 124 6.81 1.80 3.66
N LEU A 125 5.70 1.36 4.28
CA LEU A 125 5.50 -0.04 4.69
C LEU A 125 5.58 -0.99 3.48
N ALA A 126 4.95 -0.64 2.36
CA ALA A 126 4.98 -1.44 1.14
C ALA A 126 6.39 -1.53 0.55
N LEU A 127 7.15 -0.43 0.50
CA LEU A 127 8.56 -0.44 0.08
C LEU A 127 9.42 -1.28 1.03
N ASP A 128 9.16 -1.23 2.34
CA ASP A 128 9.93 -2.00 3.31
C ASP A 128 9.77 -3.52 3.08
N GLN A 129 8.65 -3.98 2.51
CA GLN A 129 8.48 -5.40 2.17
C GLN A 129 9.52 -5.88 1.14
N LEU A 130 9.95 -5.01 0.22
CA LEU A 130 11.05 -5.33 -0.69
C LEU A 130 12.37 -5.46 0.08
N ARG A 131 12.65 -4.52 0.99
CA ARG A 131 13.86 -4.57 1.82
C ARG A 131 13.91 -5.85 2.65
N LEU A 132 12.80 -6.20 3.30
CA LEU A 132 12.66 -7.44 4.05
C LEU A 132 12.93 -8.68 3.19
N ALA A 133 12.44 -8.69 1.95
CA ALA A 133 12.67 -9.81 1.04
C ALA A 133 14.12 -9.88 0.51
N VAL A 134 14.76 -8.75 0.22
CA VAL A 134 16.14 -8.70 -0.32
C VAL A 134 17.17 -8.99 0.77
N CYS A 135 17.05 -8.30 1.90
CA CYS A 135 18.08 -8.20 2.93
C CYS A 135 17.91 -9.26 4.02
N GLU A 136 16.67 -9.59 4.40
CA GLU A 136 16.35 -10.47 5.54
C GLU A 136 15.72 -11.80 5.11
N ASP A 137 15.46 -11.97 3.83
CA ASP A 137 14.80 -13.13 3.25
C ASP A 137 13.44 -13.51 3.88
N ARG A 138 12.63 -12.51 4.23
CA ARG A 138 11.33 -12.72 4.88
C ARG A 138 10.21 -11.83 4.33
N GLY A 139 9.00 -12.10 4.80
CA GLY A 139 7.78 -11.37 4.44
C GLY A 139 7.08 -11.93 3.20
N ALA A 140 5.85 -11.46 2.97
CA ALA A 140 4.98 -11.91 1.88
C ALA A 140 5.63 -11.70 0.52
N TYR A 141 6.33 -10.57 0.33
CA TYR A 141 6.96 -10.25 -0.93
C TYR A 141 8.05 -11.25 -1.32
N ARG A 142 8.76 -11.83 -0.34
CA ARG A 142 9.71 -12.92 -0.62
C ARG A 142 9.03 -14.12 -1.28
N HIS A 143 7.83 -14.50 -0.85
CA HIS A 143 7.12 -15.63 -1.47
C HIS A 143 6.66 -15.36 -2.90
N TRP A 144 6.52 -14.08 -3.28
CA TRP A 144 6.17 -13.67 -4.63
C TRP A 144 7.38 -13.55 -5.55
N ARG A 145 8.54 -13.25 -4.98
CA ARG A 145 9.78 -13.00 -5.70
C ARG A 145 10.32 -14.26 -6.39
N ASN A 146 10.43 -14.23 -7.72
CA ASN A 146 10.97 -15.34 -8.52
C ASN A 146 12.49 -15.51 -8.40
N ASN A 147 13.21 -14.42 -8.13
CA ASN A 147 14.68 -14.34 -8.12
C ASN A 147 15.25 -14.32 -6.68
N ALA A 148 14.67 -15.16 -5.82
CA ALA A 148 15.12 -15.42 -4.46
C ALA A 148 16.66 -15.53 -4.34
N GLY A 149 17.29 -14.64 -3.56
CA GLY A 149 18.73 -14.66 -3.32
C GLY A 149 19.59 -13.89 -4.35
N SER A 150 18.98 -13.17 -5.28
CA SER A 150 19.67 -12.22 -6.18
C SER A 150 19.45 -10.76 -5.76
N GLY A 151 20.11 -9.81 -6.42
CA GLY A 151 19.88 -8.37 -6.24
C GLY A 151 18.50 -7.96 -6.76
N VAL A 152 18.19 -6.66 -6.74
CA VAL A 152 16.92 -6.13 -7.26
C VAL A 152 16.81 -6.44 -8.76
N GLY A 153 15.80 -7.21 -9.15
CA GLY A 153 15.49 -7.62 -10.52
C GLY A 153 14.36 -6.80 -11.15
N LEU A 154 13.95 -7.20 -12.36
CA LEU A 154 12.90 -6.50 -13.11
C LEU A 154 11.51 -6.59 -12.44
N ASP A 155 11.18 -7.75 -11.85
CA ASP A 155 9.94 -7.93 -11.11
C ASP A 155 9.90 -7.02 -9.86
N ASP A 156 11.05 -6.83 -9.21
CA ASP A 156 11.21 -5.91 -8.07
C ASP A 156 11.01 -4.45 -8.49
N LEU A 157 11.56 -4.05 -9.63
CA LEU A 157 11.32 -2.72 -10.18
C LEU A 157 9.84 -2.50 -10.49
N THR A 158 9.18 -3.50 -11.07
CA THR A 158 7.73 -3.44 -11.36
C THR A 158 6.93 -3.24 -10.06
N PHE A 159 7.26 -4.00 -9.01
CA PHE A 159 6.66 -3.84 -7.69
C PHE A 159 6.90 -2.43 -7.11
N ILE A 160 8.12 -1.91 -7.19
CA ILE A 160 8.42 -0.53 -6.75
C ILE A 160 7.56 0.48 -7.53
N TYR A 161 7.48 0.37 -8.85
CA TYR A 161 6.71 1.31 -9.65
C TYR A 161 5.20 1.30 -9.35
N ARG A 162 4.64 0.15 -8.95
CA ARG A 162 3.26 0.06 -8.44
C ARG A 162 3.09 0.93 -7.18
N ILE A 163 4.02 0.84 -6.24
CA ILE A 163 4.00 1.63 -4.99
C ILE A 163 4.21 3.12 -5.27
N LEU A 164 5.17 3.45 -6.13
CA LEU A 164 5.57 4.83 -6.40
C LEU A 164 4.60 5.59 -7.32
N ARG A 165 3.54 4.96 -7.81
CA ARG A 165 2.56 5.59 -8.71
C ARG A 165 1.95 6.86 -8.12
N GLY A 166 1.65 6.84 -6.82
CA GLY A 166 1.14 8.02 -6.09
C GLY A 166 2.23 9.04 -5.72
N CYS A 167 3.51 8.71 -5.90
CA CYS A 167 4.66 9.53 -5.53
C CYS A 167 5.27 10.30 -6.71
N VAL A 168 4.55 10.44 -7.83
CA VAL A 168 5.05 11.18 -9.00
C VAL A 168 4.48 12.59 -9.02
N ALA A 169 5.36 13.60 -9.01
CA ALA A 169 4.98 14.99 -9.21
C ALA A 169 5.80 15.64 -10.32
N ARG A 170 5.12 16.29 -11.27
CA ARG A 170 5.75 16.99 -12.42
C ARG A 170 6.73 16.09 -13.20
N GLY A 171 6.37 14.82 -13.39
CA GLY A 171 7.20 13.85 -14.12
C GLY A 171 8.45 13.37 -13.37
N LYS A 172 8.59 13.71 -12.08
CA LYS A 172 9.68 13.22 -11.22
C LYS A 172 9.13 12.35 -10.11
N VAL A 173 9.89 11.34 -9.72
CA VAL A 173 9.60 10.50 -8.56
C VAL A 173 10.01 11.27 -7.32
N VAL A 174 9.05 11.60 -6.47
CA VAL A 174 9.21 12.45 -5.30
C VAL A 174 8.99 11.62 -4.05
N LEU A 175 10.07 11.39 -3.30
CA LEU A 175 10.04 10.52 -2.14
C LEU A 175 10.35 11.28 -0.85
N SER A 176 9.78 10.82 0.25
CA SER A 176 10.11 11.27 1.59
C SER A 176 11.42 10.66 2.09
N ALA A 177 12.00 11.25 3.14
CA ALA A 177 13.22 10.73 3.74
C ALA A 177 13.13 9.25 4.17
N PRO A 178 12.05 8.77 4.82
CA PRO A 178 11.89 7.34 5.13
C PRO A 178 11.91 6.41 3.91
N GLN A 179 11.25 6.80 2.82
CA GLN A 179 11.22 5.99 1.60
C GLN A 179 12.59 5.93 0.94
N ILE A 180 13.31 7.06 0.90
CA ILE A 180 14.68 7.13 0.38
C ILE A 180 15.59 6.23 1.22
N GLU A 181 15.50 6.28 2.55
CA GLU A 181 16.33 5.44 3.42
C GLU A 181 16.08 3.94 3.16
N ILE A 182 14.85 3.51 2.88
CA ILE A 182 14.60 2.10 2.53
C ILE A 182 15.36 1.71 1.26
N LEU A 183 15.30 2.54 0.22
CA LEU A 183 15.95 2.24 -1.06
C LEU A 183 17.48 2.28 -0.95
N THR A 184 18.05 3.26 -0.25
CA THR A 184 19.50 3.34 0.00
C THR A 184 19.98 2.22 0.92
N ARG A 185 19.13 1.78 1.86
CA ARG A 185 19.40 0.64 2.72
C ARG A 185 19.45 -0.67 1.92
N ILE A 186 18.54 -0.86 0.96
CA ILE A 186 18.62 -2.00 0.03
C ILE A 186 19.94 -1.99 -0.74
N GLU A 187 20.35 -0.84 -1.29
CA GLU A 187 21.64 -0.70 -2.00
C GLU A 187 22.82 -1.09 -1.09
N ARG A 188 22.82 -0.61 0.15
CA ARG A 188 23.90 -0.84 1.12
C ARG A 188 23.95 -2.27 1.66
N GLU A 189 22.79 -2.86 1.93
CA GLU A 189 22.67 -4.17 2.59
C GLU A 189 22.58 -5.33 1.62
N THR A 190 22.49 -5.08 0.31
CA THR A 190 22.54 -6.14 -0.70
C THR A 190 23.91 -6.83 -0.66
N PRO A 191 23.96 -8.16 -0.41
CA PRO A 191 25.23 -8.88 -0.30
C PRO A 191 26.13 -8.74 -1.53
N ALA A 192 27.44 -8.65 -1.30
CA ALA A 192 28.45 -8.57 -2.35
C ALA A 192 28.34 -9.76 -3.33
N GLY A 193 28.35 -9.47 -4.64
CA GLY A 193 28.20 -10.44 -5.71
C GLY A 193 26.77 -10.58 -6.26
N ARG A 194 25.78 -9.96 -5.61
CA ARG A 194 24.44 -9.76 -6.19
C ARG A 194 24.45 -8.52 -7.07
N VAL A 195 23.97 -8.67 -8.30
CA VAL A 195 23.91 -7.57 -9.28
C VAL A 195 22.48 -7.04 -9.35
N HIS A 196 22.33 -5.73 -9.18
CA HIS A 196 21.06 -5.05 -9.42
C HIS A 196 20.80 -4.93 -10.93
N HIS A 197 19.54 -5.04 -11.32
CA HIS A 197 19.10 -4.71 -12.67
C HIS A 197 19.46 -3.24 -13.00
N PRO A 198 19.91 -2.90 -14.22
CA PRO A 198 20.33 -1.53 -14.56
C PRO A 198 19.30 -0.44 -14.20
N GLY A 199 18.01 -0.74 -14.39
CA GLY A 199 16.91 0.17 -14.04
C GLY A 199 16.81 0.53 -12.55
N TRP A 200 17.50 -0.17 -11.66
CA TRP A 200 17.60 0.19 -10.24
C TRP A 200 18.43 1.46 -10.04
N HIS A 201 19.59 1.58 -10.68
CA HIS A 201 20.42 2.78 -10.59
C HIS A 201 19.76 3.97 -11.30
N ASP A 202 19.05 3.71 -12.41
CA ASP A 202 18.26 4.73 -13.10
C ASP A 202 17.16 5.28 -12.19
N LEU A 203 16.44 4.39 -11.48
CA LEU A 203 15.46 4.77 -10.47
C LEU A 203 16.09 5.62 -9.37
N LEU A 204 17.17 5.14 -8.74
CA LEU A 204 17.83 5.88 -7.66
C LEU A 204 18.29 7.27 -8.08
N SER A 205 18.79 7.41 -9.31
CA SER A 205 19.23 8.69 -9.87
C SER A 205 18.08 9.64 -10.21
N ALA A 206 16.88 9.10 -10.46
CA ALA A 206 15.69 9.87 -10.81
C ALA A 206 14.91 10.38 -9.59
N ILE A 207 15.19 9.87 -8.39
CA ILE A 207 14.50 10.26 -7.15
C ILE A 207 14.83 11.70 -6.77
N VAL A 208 13.80 12.46 -6.43
CA VAL A 208 13.90 13.81 -5.86
C VAL A 208 13.34 13.79 -4.43
N PRO A 209 14.11 14.23 -3.42
CA PRO A 209 13.59 14.37 -2.06
C PRO A 209 12.44 15.38 -2.00
N SER A 210 11.37 15.02 -1.30
CA SER A 210 10.15 15.85 -1.16
C SER A 210 10.43 17.25 -0.61
N GLU A 211 11.45 17.41 0.24
CA GLU A 211 11.86 18.67 0.86
C GLU A 211 12.38 19.67 -0.18
N VAL A 212 13.00 19.17 -1.26
CA VAL A 212 13.50 20.01 -2.37
C VAL A 212 12.34 20.65 -3.13
N ILE A 213 11.23 19.92 -3.31
CA ILE A 213 10.02 20.44 -3.96
C ILE A 213 9.28 21.42 -3.05
N ALA A 214 9.15 21.12 -1.76
CA ALA A 214 8.53 22.04 -0.80
C ALA A 214 9.25 23.39 -0.73
N ARG A 215 10.59 23.39 -0.82
CA ARG A 215 11.41 24.62 -0.86
C ARG A 215 11.20 25.43 -2.14
N THR A 216 11.08 24.77 -3.29
CA THR A 216 10.91 25.46 -4.58
C THR A 216 9.48 25.99 -4.77
N GLY A 217 8.46 25.32 -4.21
CA GLY A 217 7.07 25.81 -4.20
C GLY A 217 6.83 27.02 -3.28
N LYS A 218 7.68 27.23 -2.27
CA LYS A 218 7.67 28.41 -1.38
C LYS A 218 8.37 29.64 -1.97
N ALA A 219 8.92 29.57 -3.18
CA ALA A 219 9.38 30.77 -3.87
C ALA A 219 8.17 31.70 -4.06
N ARG A 220 8.13 32.78 -3.26
CA ARG A 220 7.11 33.84 -3.30
C ARG A 220 7.03 34.37 -4.73
N TRP A 221 6.10 33.86 -5.52
CA TRP A 221 5.84 34.30 -6.89
C TRP A 221 5.28 35.73 -6.94
N LEU A 222 4.93 36.29 -5.78
CA LEU A 222 4.66 37.70 -5.59
C LEU A 222 5.63 38.26 -4.53
N ASN A 223 6.82 38.69 -4.95
CA ASN A 223 7.56 39.71 -4.21
C ASN A 223 6.94 41.04 -4.65
N VAL A 224 5.91 41.51 -3.94
CA VAL A 224 5.51 42.92 -4.05
C VAL A 224 6.52 43.68 -3.22
N PRO A 225 7.43 44.46 -3.83
CA PRO A 225 8.37 45.25 -3.04
C PRO A 225 7.60 46.32 -2.27
N ASP A 226 7.95 46.54 -1.00
CA ASP A 226 7.19 47.38 -0.05
C ASP A 226 6.91 48.81 -0.57
N HIS A 227 7.70 49.33 -1.51
CA HIS A 227 7.46 50.63 -2.14
C HIS A 227 6.14 50.68 -2.94
N VAL A 228 5.67 49.57 -3.50
CA VAL A 228 4.40 49.50 -4.26
C VAL A 228 3.20 49.58 -3.31
N LEU A 229 3.33 49.15 -2.05
CA LEU A 229 2.27 49.23 -1.04
C LEU A 229 2.20 50.62 -0.37
N LEU A 230 3.28 51.40 -0.41
CA LEU A 230 3.38 52.70 0.24
C LEU A 230 2.98 53.88 -0.67
N GLU A 231 2.89 53.69 -1.98
CA GLU A 231 2.41 54.74 -2.92
C GLU A 231 0.89 54.97 -2.85
N GLY A 232 0.12 54.01 -2.33
CA GLY A 232 -1.34 54.14 -2.15
C GLY A 232 -1.79 54.96 -0.92
N VAL A 233 -0.88 55.29 0.00
CA VAL A 233 -1.21 55.97 1.28
C VAL A 233 -0.86 57.46 1.25
N ARG A 234 -0.19 57.96 0.19
CA ARG A 234 0.16 59.39 0.05
C ARG A 234 -0.78 60.20 -0.85
N ALA A 235 -1.88 59.58 -1.31
CA ALA A 235 -2.93 60.26 -2.07
C ALA A 235 -4.28 60.13 -1.33
N ALA A 236 -4.35 60.70 -0.13
CA ALA A 236 -5.60 61.00 0.58
C ALA A 236 -5.42 62.29 1.37
#